data_AF-K1TSX5-F1
#
_entry.id   AF-K1TSX5-F1
#
_cell.length_a   1.000
_cell.length_b   1.000
_cell.length_c   1.000
_cell.angle_alpha   90.00
_cell.angle_beta   90.00
_cell.angle_gamma   90.00
#
_symmetry.space_group_name_H-M   'P 1'
#
loop_
_entity.id
_entity.type
_entity.pdbx_description
1 polymer ?
#
loop_
_entity_poly.entity_id
_entity_poly.type
_entity_poly.pdbx_seq_one_letter_code
_entity_poly.pdbx_strand_id
1 'polypeptide(L)'
;MVSNPEFLREGTSVHDYLNPPLTLIGTDCEYAEQKFRELYKDINAEFVCTDIKVAEMMKYVNNTYHALKIVFGNEVGNICKGLDIDS
;
A
#
# COMPACT_ATOMS: atom_id res chain seq x y z
N MET A 1 20.53 -2.42 4.34
CA MET A 1 19.73 -1.19 4.02
C MET A 1 18.27 -1.50 4.35
N VAL A 2 17.40 -0.51 4.57
CA VAL A 2 15.98 -0.77 4.85
C VAL A 2 15.11 0.10 3.95
N SER A 3 14.16 -0.53 3.25
CA SER A 3 13.01 0.12 2.64
C SER A 3 11.80 -0.09 3.55
N ASN A 4 11.08 0.98 3.88
CA ASN A 4 9.87 0.92 4.70
C ASN A 4 8.77 1.73 3.99
N PRO A 5 8.11 1.15 2.97
CA PRO A 5 7.09 1.86 2.22
C PRO A 5 5.88 2.20 3.08
N GLU A 6 5.33 3.41 2.89
CA GLU A 6 4.08 3.84 3.54
C GLU A 6 2.89 3.56 2.62
N PHE A 7 1.67 3.49 3.17
CA PHE A 7 0.41 3.34 2.39
C PHE A 7 -0.68 4.30 2.87
N LEU A 8 -0.28 5.47 3.36
CA LEU A 8 -1.16 6.46 3.99
C LEU A 8 -1.92 7.23 2.92
N ARG A 9 -3.17 7.58 3.22
CA ARG A 9 -3.97 8.46 2.37
C ARG A 9 -4.04 9.85 3.00
N GLU A 10 -3.99 10.87 2.14
CA GLU A 10 -4.18 12.25 2.57
C GLU A 10 -5.59 12.41 3.18
N GLY A 11 -5.69 13.12 4.31
CA GLY A 11 -6.94 13.30 5.06
C GLY A 11 -7.24 12.19 6.08
N THR A 12 -6.69 10.99 5.95
CA THR A 12 -6.89 9.87 6.90
C THR A 12 -5.59 9.27 7.45
N SER A 13 -4.45 9.96 7.25
CA SER A 13 -3.10 9.42 7.52
C SER A 13 -2.89 8.90 8.95
N VAL A 14 -3.41 9.59 9.98
CA VAL A 14 -3.29 9.14 11.38
C VAL A 14 -4.04 7.83 11.61
N HIS A 15 -5.25 7.72 11.08
CA HIS A 15 -6.05 6.49 11.17
C HIS A 15 -5.38 5.35 10.41
N ASP A 16 -4.91 5.62 9.19
CA ASP A 16 -4.27 4.63 8.32
C ASP A 16 -2.93 4.12 8.91
N TYR A 17 -2.19 4.99 9.59
CA TYR A 17 -0.97 4.60 10.30
C TYR A 17 -1.25 3.67 11.49
N LEU A 18 -2.32 3.96 12.25
CA LEU A 18 -2.69 3.18 13.44
C LEU A 18 -3.42 1.88 13.09
N ASN A 19 -4.04 1.81 11.90
CA ASN A 19 -4.82 0.66 11.43
C ASN A 19 -4.43 0.30 9.99
N PRO A 20 -3.15 0.02 9.70
CA PRO A 20 -2.75 -0.31 8.34
C PRO A 20 -3.23 -1.72 7.99
N PRO A 21 -3.50 -2.00 6.70
CA PRO A 21 -3.80 -3.36 6.27
C PRO A 21 -2.60 -4.30 6.47
N LEU A 22 -1.38 -3.77 6.35
CA LEU A 22 -0.12 -4.44 6.61
C LEU A 22 1.00 -3.43 6.85
N THR A 23 2.05 -3.86 7.55
CA THR A 23 3.34 -3.17 7.69
C THR A 23 4.37 -3.92 6.84
N LEU A 24 4.96 -3.24 5.85
CA LEU A 24 5.93 -3.83 4.93
C LEU A 24 7.32 -3.25 5.16
N ILE A 25 8.30 -4.12 5.35
CA ILE A 25 9.71 -3.73 5.30
C ILE A 25 10.48 -4.58 4.30
N GLY A 26 11.43 -3.96 3.62
CA GLY A 26 12.40 -4.60 2.75
C GLY A 26 13.79 -4.50 3.37
N THR A 27 14.40 -5.61 3.79
CA THR A 27 15.77 -5.61 4.32
C THR A 27 16.41 -7.00 4.22
N ASP A 28 17.74 -7.02 4.09
CA ASP A 28 18.60 -8.20 4.15
C ASP A 28 19.32 -8.32 5.51
N CYS A 29 19.01 -7.43 6.47
CA CYS A 29 19.67 -7.34 7.76
C CYS A 29 18.76 -7.78 8.89
N GLU A 30 19.03 -8.94 9.49
CA GLU A 30 18.25 -9.48 10.62
C GLU A 30 18.16 -8.51 11.81
N TYR A 31 19.24 -7.81 12.13
CA TYR A 31 19.24 -6.81 13.19
C TYR A 31 18.26 -5.67 12.90
N ALA A 32 18.20 -5.21 11.65
CA ALA A 32 17.26 -4.17 11.25
C ALA A 32 15.81 -4.68 11.30
N GLU A 33 15.55 -5.90 10.82
CA GLU A 33 14.22 -6.52 10.93
C GLU A 33 13.75 -6.58 12.39
N GLN A 34 14.58 -7.06 13.32
CA GLN A 34 14.24 -7.13 14.73
C GLN A 34 13.90 -5.75 15.31
N LYS A 35 14.65 -4.70 14.95
CA LYS A 35 14.35 -3.33 15.37
C LYS A 35 13.04 -2.79 14.83
N PHE A 36 12.70 -3.10 13.59
CA PHE A 36 11.42 -2.71 13.01
C PHE A 36 10.24 -3.51 13.59
N ARG A 37 10.42 -4.79 13.91
CA ARG A 37 9.42 -5.58 14.64
C ARG A 37 9.15 -5.01 16.02
N GLU A 38 10.20 -4.60 16.73
CA GLU A 38 10.07 -3.92 18.03
C GLU A 38 9.35 -2.57 17.90
N LEU A 39 9.69 -1.78 16.87
CA LEU A 39 9.06 -0.48 16.60
C LEU A 39 7.55 -0.60 16.32
N TYR A 40 7.14 -1.62 15.56
CA TYR A 40 5.76 -1.82 15.14
C TYR A 40 4.97 -2.80 16.03
N LYS A 41 5.53 -3.21 17.18
CA LYS A 41 4.94 -4.25 18.06
C LYS A 41 3.50 -3.95 18.53
N ASP A 42 3.15 -2.67 18.66
CA ASP A 42 1.85 -2.22 19.17
C ASP A 42 0.86 -1.88 18.03
N ILE A 43 1.27 -2.02 16.77
CA ILE A 43 0.41 -1.86 15.60
C ILE A 43 -0.20 -3.23 15.26
N ASN A 44 -1.52 -3.35 15.41
CA ASN A 44 -2.24 -4.59 15.14
C ASN A 44 -2.48 -4.77 13.62
N ALA A 45 -1.41 -5.10 12.89
CA ALA A 45 -1.43 -5.39 11.47
C ALA A 45 -0.45 -6.52 11.13
N GLU A 46 -0.63 -7.13 9.96
CA GLU A 46 0.33 -8.11 9.46
C GLU A 46 1.70 -7.45 9.24
N PHE A 47 2.77 -8.05 9.77
CA PHE A 47 4.14 -7.59 9.53
C PHE A 47 4.83 -8.47 8.49
N VAL A 48 5.20 -7.88 7.36
CA VAL A 48 5.87 -8.56 6.24
C VAL A 48 7.30 -8.03 6.10
N CYS A 49 8.27 -8.94 6.17
CA CYS A 49 9.67 -8.67 5.85
C CYS A 49 10.02 -9.38 4.53
N THR A 50 10.66 -8.67 3.59
CA THR A 50 11.02 -9.19 2.26
C THR A 50 12.31 -8.55 1.73
N ASP A 51 12.71 -8.87 0.51
CA ASP A 51 13.82 -8.22 -0.17
C ASP A 51 13.50 -6.74 -0.47
N ILE A 52 14.50 -5.87 -0.39
CA ILE A 52 14.37 -4.41 -0.65
C ILE A 52 13.64 -4.13 -1.96
N LYS A 53 14.07 -4.79 -3.05
CA LYS A 53 13.49 -4.60 -4.39
C LYS A 53 12.02 -5.01 -4.47
N VAL A 54 11.63 -6.04 -3.72
CA VAL A 54 10.24 -6.51 -3.67
C VAL A 54 9.39 -5.49 -2.92
N ALA A 55 9.86 -4.99 -1.77
CA ALA A 55 9.15 -3.98 -0.99
C ALA A 55 8.92 -2.68 -1.79
N GLU A 56 9.95 -2.21 -2.50
CA GLU A 56 9.85 -1.04 -3.38
C GLU A 56 8.83 -1.28 -4.51
N MET A 57 8.90 -2.43 -5.17
CA MET A 57 7.98 -2.76 -6.26
C MET A 57 6.54 -2.89 -5.78
N MET A 58 6.30 -3.45 -4.59
CA MET A 58 4.97 -3.53 -3.99
C MET A 58 4.34 -2.15 -3.80
N LYS A 59 5.12 -1.13 -3.41
CA LYS A 59 4.61 0.25 -3.30
C LYS A 59 4.17 0.82 -4.65
N TYR A 60 4.98 0.62 -5.69
CA TYR A 60 4.62 1.03 -7.05
C TYR A 60 3.36 0.33 -7.53
N VAL A 61 3.33 -1.00 -7.44
CA VAL A 61 2.18 -1.80 -7.87
C VAL A 61 0.91 -1.40 -7.13
N ASN A 62 0.97 -1.18 -5.82
CA ASN A 62 -0.19 -0.77 -5.03
C ASN A 62 -0.78 0.55 -5.54
N ASN A 63 0.06 1.58 -5.68
CA ASN A 63 -0.39 2.90 -6.15
C ASN A 63 -0.90 2.85 -7.60
N THR A 64 -0.20 2.15 -8.50
CA THR A 64 -0.61 2.01 -9.90
C THR A 64 -1.90 1.20 -10.03
N TYR A 65 -2.11 0.18 -9.20
CA TYR A 65 -3.34 -0.61 -9.22
C TYR A 65 -4.55 0.21 -8.74
N HIS A 66 -4.39 1.07 -7.72
CA HIS A 66 -5.44 2.00 -7.33
C HIS A 66 -5.80 2.98 -8.46
N ALA A 67 -4.79 3.54 -9.13
CA ALA A 67 -5.01 4.39 -10.29
C ALA A 67 -5.73 3.65 -11.44
N LEU A 68 -5.32 2.41 -11.72
CA LEU A 68 -5.96 1.57 -12.74
C LEU A 68 -7.44 1.36 -12.46
N LYS A 69 -7.84 1.07 -11.21
CA LYS A 69 -9.25 0.89 -10.86
C LYS A 69 -10.09 2.14 -11.13
N ILE A 70 -9.55 3.31 -10.85
CA ILE A 70 -10.21 4.61 -11.10
C ILE A 70 -10.38 4.82 -12.60
N VAL A 71 -9.29 4.63 -13.37
CA VAL A 71 -9.31 4.80 -14.83
C VAL A 71 -10.30 3.83 -15.46
N PHE A 72 -10.26 2.56 -15.06
CA PHE A 72 -11.18 1.54 -15.55
C PHE A 72 -12.65 1.91 -15.28
N GLY A 73 -12.97 2.34 -14.05
CA GLY A 73 -14.33 2.80 -13.71
C GLY A 73 -14.77 4.00 -14.56
N ASN A 74 -13.88 4.96 -14.77
CA ASN A 74 -14.16 6.13 -15.62
C ASN A 74 -14.40 5.75 -17.09
N GLU A 75 -13.61 4.82 -17.63
CA GLU A 75 -13.78 4.34 -19.01
C GLU A 75 -15.11 3.62 -19.20
N VAL A 76 -15.47 2.73 -18.28
CA VAL A 76 -16.79 2.07 -18.29
C VAL A 76 -17.91 3.11 -18.20
N GLY A 77 -17.80 4.07 -17.28
CA GLY A 77 -18.80 5.15 -17.14
C GLY A 77 -18.96 5.99 -18.40
N ASN A 78 -17.87 6.28 -19.12
CA ASN A 78 -17.92 7.00 -20.39
C ASN A 78 -18.67 6.20 -21.49
N ILE A 79 -18.47 4.88 -21.53
CA ILE A 79 -19.21 4.01 -22.47
C ILE A 79 -20.69 3.98 -22.10
N CYS A 80 -21.04 3.77 -20.83
CA CYS A 80 -22.43 3.77 -20.35
C CYS A 80 -23.14 5.09 -20.68
N LYS A 81 -22.50 6.23 -20.41
CA LYS A 81 -23.03 7.55 -20.74
C LYS A 81 -23.27 7.74 -22.24
N GLY A 82 -22.38 7.23 -23.09
CA GLY A 82 -22.55 7.27 -24.55
C GLY A 82 -23.75 6.44 -25.04
N LEU A 83 -24.24 5.52 -24.22
CA LEU A 83 -25.38 4.63 -24.49
C LEU A 83 -26.65 5.01 -23.70
N ASP A 84 -26.63 6.10 -22.93
CA ASP A 84 -27.71 6.51 -22.01
C ASP A 84 -28.04 5.43 -20.95
N ILE A 85 -27.00 4.74 -20.48
CA ILE A 85 -27.07 3.72 -19.42
C ILE A 85 -26.49 4.32 -18.13
N ASP A 86 -27.14 4.09 -16.98
CA ASP A 86 -26.61 4.43 -15.67
C ASP A 86 -25.49 3.46 -15.26
N SER A 87 -24.34 4.00 -14.86
CA SER A 87 -23.07 3.30 -14.65
C SER A 87 -22.86 2.84 -13.21
#